data_AF-A0A9X3CZL2-F1
#
_entry.id   AF-A0A9X3CZL2-F1
#
_cell.length_a   1.000
_cell.length_b   1.000
_cell.length_c   1.000
_cell.angle_alpha   90.00
_cell.angle_beta   90.00
_cell.angle_gamma   90.00
#
_symmetry.space_group_name_H-M   'P 1'
#
loop_
_entity.id
_entity.type
_entity.pdbx_description
1 polymer ?
#
loop_
_entity_poly.entity_id
_entity_poly.type
_entity_poly.pdbx_seq_one_letter_code
_entity_poly.pdbx_strand_id
1 'polypeptide(L)' 'MGIFMPCSITIKEIDRGIVEVAIEDTAITWTSSNEINQLAKEITNTLKEILSEIEQPGMQL' A
#
# COMPACT_ATOMS: atom_id res chain seq x y z
N MET A 1 2.89 -20.44 3.64
CA MET A 1 2.85 -19.32 2.68
C MET A 1 1.39 -19.02 2.31
N GLY A 2 0.56 -18.85 3.33
CA GLY A 2 -0.89 -18.70 3.22
C GLY A 2 -1.38 -17.49 4.01
N ILE A 3 -2.64 -17.14 3.80
CA ILE A 3 -3.43 -16.06 4.44
C ILE A 3 -2.99 -14.62 4.11
N PHE A 4 -1.70 -14.36 3.95
CA PHE A 4 -1.16 -13.00 3.81
C PHE A 4 -1.01 -12.48 2.37
N MET A 5 -1.17 -13.32 1.36
CA MET A 5 -1.03 -12.92 -0.04
C MET A 5 -2.30 -13.21 -0.84
N PRO A 6 -2.67 -12.34 -1.81
CA PRO A 6 -1.96 -11.12 -2.26
C PRO A 6 -2.15 -9.90 -1.33
N CYS A 7 -1.31 -8.87 -1.50
CA CYS A 7 -1.53 -7.57 -0.85
C CYS A 7 -2.78 -6.89 -1.39
N SER A 8 -3.55 -6.24 -0.53
CA SER A 8 -4.78 -5.54 -0.89
C SER A 8 -4.49 -4.12 -1.39
N ILE A 9 -5.07 -3.75 -2.53
CA ILE A 9 -5.06 -2.40 -3.08
C ILE A 9 -6.50 -2.00 -3.36
N THR A 10 -6.90 -0.83 -2.87
CA THR A 10 -8.23 -0.25 -3.11
C THR A 10 -8.07 1.01 -3.94
N ILE A 11 -8.85 1.13 -5.00
CA ILE A 11 -8.91 2.30 -5.87
C ILE A 11 -10.35 2.78 -5.89
N LYS A 12 -10.57 4.06 -5.55
CA LYS A 12 -11.91 4.65 -5.48
C LYS A 12 -11.89 6.05 -6.08
N GLU A 13 -12.85 6.34 -6.96
CA GLU A 13 -13.13 7.72 -7.37
C GLU A 13 -13.82 8.45 -6.22
N ILE A 14 -13.23 9.55 -5.75
CA ILE A 14 -13.76 10.36 -4.64
C ILE A 14 -14.37 11.68 -5.13
N ASP A 15 -13.96 12.15 -6.31
CA ASP A 15 -14.54 13.27 -7.06
C ASP A 15 -14.22 13.09 -8.54
N ARG A 16 -14.84 13.88 -9.43
CA ARG A 16 -14.67 13.77 -10.89
C ARG A 16 -13.20 13.86 -11.29
N GLY A 17 -12.64 12.72 -11.67
CA GLY A 17 -11.23 12.62 -12.07
C GLY A 17 -10.23 12.62 -10.91
N ILE A 18 -10.68 12.60 -9.66
CA ILE A 18 -9.83 12.41 -8.48
C ILE A 18 -10.00 10.99 -7.98
N VAL A 19 -8.90 10.24 -8.01
CA VAL A 19 -8.84 8.84 -7.56
C VAL A 19 -8.06 8.76 -6.26
N GLU A 20 -8.67 8.18 -5.24
CA GLU A 20 -8.02 7.76 -4.01
C GLU A 20 -7.48 6.34 -4.20
N VAL A 21 -6.19 6.15 -3.91
CA VAL A 21 -5.55 4.84 -3.89
C VAL A 21 -5.11 4.54 -2.46
N ALA A 22 -5.60 3.43 -1.92
CA ALA A 22 -5.21 2.93 -0.61
C ALA A 22 -4.50 1.57 -0.77
N ILE A 23 -3.36 1.43 -0.10
CA ILE A 23 -2.56 0.20 -0.05
C ILE A 23 -2.64 -0.42 1.34
N GLU A 24 -2.55 -1.74 1.41
CA GLU A 24 -2.45 -2.47 2.66
C GLU A 24 -1.16 -2.12 3.42
N ASP A 25 -1.29 -1.86 4.72
CA ASP A 25 -0.16 -1.82 5.65
C ASP A 25 0.13 -3.24 6.14
N THR A 26 0.96 -3.95 5.40
CA THR A 26 1.28 -5.35 5.67
C THR A 26 2.03 -5.52 6.99
N ALA A 27 2.73 -4.49 7.47
CA ALA A 27 3.37 -4.52 8.79
C ALA A 27 2.35 -4.61 9.93
N ILE A 28 1.10 -4.18 9.70
CA ILE A 28 -0.02 -4.28 10.66
C ILE A 28 -0.88 -5.52 10.40
N THR A 29 -1.18 -5.84 9.15
CA THR A 29 -2.10 -6.94 8.83
C THR A 29 -1.45 -8.32 8.90
N TRP A 30 -0.12 -8.42 8.77
CA TRP A 30 0.63 -9.69 8.76
C TRP A 30 1.28 -10.02 10.11
N THR A 31 0.82 -9.44 11.22
CA THR A 31 1.45 -9.48 12.56
C THR A 31 1.48 -10.85 13.26
N SER A 32 1.34 -11.95 12.53
CA SER A 32 1.29 -13.30 13.11
C SER A 32 2.63 -13.85 13.60
N SER A 33 3.79 -13.32 13.19
CA SER A 33 5.08 -13.70 13.79
C SER A 33 6.20 -12.66 13.58
N ASN A 34 7.17 -12.63 14.51
CA ASN A 34 8.34 -11.75 14.42
C ASN A 34 9.20 -12.00 13.16
N GLU A 35 9.16 -13.22 12.62
CA GLU A 35 9.97 -13.65 11.48
C GLU A 35 9.54 -12.97 10.17
N ILE A 36 8.25 -12.63 10.02
CA ILE A 36 7.71 -11.99 8.80
C ILE A 36 7.62 -10.47 8.93
N ASN A 37 7.86 -9.93 10.13
CA ASN A 37 7.64 -8.51 10.41
C ASN A 37 8.58 -7.60 9.61
N GLN A 38 9.85 -8.00 9.47
CA GLN A 38 10.80 -7.25 8.65
C GLN A 38 10.38 -7.26 7.17
N LEU A 39 10.01 -8.44 6.64
CA LEU A 39 9.52 -8.58 5.27
C LEU A 39 8.24 -7.76 5.04
N ALA A 40 7.32 -7.76 5.99
CA ALA A 40 6.08 -6.98 5.91
C ALA A 40 6.36 -5.46 5.89
N LYS A 41 7.30 -4.97 6.69
CA LYS A 41 7.74 -3.57 6.64
C LYS A 41 8.37 -3.21 5.30
N GLU A 42 9.22 -4.07 4.77
CA GLU A 42 9.84 -3.87 3.46
C GLU A 42 8.79 -3.79 2.36
N ILE A 43 7.81 -4.70 2.34
CA ILE A 43 6.69 -4.69 1.39
C ILE A 43 5.86 -3.39 1.51
N THR A 44 5.51 -2.98 2.73
CA THR A 44 4.76 -1.73 2.96
C THR A 44 5.52 -0.51 2.40
N ASN A 45 6.84 -0.46 2.58
CA ASN A 45 7.65 0.64 2.05
C ASN A 45 7.72 0.62 0.53
N THR A 46 7.90 -0.55 -0.09
CA THR A 46 7.88 -0.69 -1.56
C THR A 46 6.53 -0.25 -2.14
N LEU A 47 5.41 -0.60 -1.51
CA LEU A 47 4.09 -0.15 -1.98
C LEU A 47 3.94 1.38 -1.89
N LYS A 48 4.50 2.02 -0.85
CA LYS A 48 4.53 3.49 -0.72
C LYS A 48 5.40 4.16 -1.78
N GLU A 49 6.57 3.58 -2.10
CA GLU A 49 7.44 4.06 -3.17
C GLU A 49 6.72 4.02 -4.53
N ILE A 50 6.07 2.89 -4.85
CA ILE A 50 5.26 2.77 -6.07
C ILE A 50 4.16 3.84 -6.13
N LEU A 51 3.45 4.09 -5.02
CA LEU A 51 2.45 5.16 -4.98
C LEU A 51 3.05 6.56 -5.17
N SER A 52 4.27 6.80 -4.68
CA SER A 52 4.95 8.09 -4.84
C SER A 52 5.43 8.34 -6.27
N GLU A 53 5.64 7.28 -7.06
CA GLU A 53 6.00 7.37 -8.49
C GLU A 53 4.78 7.62 -9.39
N ILE A 54 3.57 7.33 -8.91
CA ILE A 54 2.36 7.70 -9.63
C ILE A 54 2.22 9.22 -9.52
N GLU A 55 2.50 9.93 -10.63
CA GLU A 55 2.30 11.37 -10.74
C GLU A 55 0.89 11.72 -10.22
N GLN A 56 0.82 12.47 -9.13
CA GLN A 56 -0.44 13.06 -8.66
C GLN A 56 -0.78 14.20 -9.60
N PRO A 57 -1.84 14.11 -10.43
CA PRO A 57 -2.26 15.24 -11.24
C PRO A 57 -2.78 16.33 -10.29
N GLY A 58 -1.95 17.33 -9.98
CA GLY A 58 -2.34 18.50 -9.19
C GLY A 58 -1.61 18.75 -7.87
N MET A 59 -0.55 18.02 -7.51
CA MET A 59 0.26 18.36 -6.33
C MET A 59 1.19 19.55 -6.66
N GLN A 60 0.68 20.78 -6.49
CA GLN A 60 1.52 21.97 -6.43
C GLN A 60 2.17 22.04 -5.04
N LEU A 61 3.51 22.04 -5.00
CA LEU A 61 4.30 22.40 -3.81
C LEU A 61 4.18 23.89 -3.50
#